data_AF-A0A131Z2V1-F1
#
_entry.id   AF-A0A131Z2V1-F1
#
_cell.length_a   1.000
_cell.length_b   1.000
_cell.length_c   1.000
_cell.angle_alpha   90.00
_cell.angle_beta   90.00
_cell.angle_gamma   90.00
#
_symmetry.space_group_name_H-M   'P 1'
#
loop_
_entity.id
_entity.type
_entity.pdbx_description
1 polymer ?
#
loop_
_entity_poly.entity_id
_entity_poly.type
_entity_poly.pdbx_seq_one_letter_code
_entity_poly.pdbx_strand_id
1 'polypeptide(L)'
;MENITEPEYESPPGSDPSSELEGGNANTAAAAPTVPDSADNTRTGIDAVERFAPVGAEQKDQNEDSSVSDPGPPSEVDALNARNFLVEETLLAALAYEPRPSDVFTVSYPKCGSALLQFLVFGVLNRGEPSKDFAEFVARAPYLEWVGIKSVLEMRRPGAIKTHLPFEKNPHSPHAKYIYMARNPFDCCASYYTHMRTMPLNRPESANFDVFFDAFLEGKVIYGDYFDHVLSWYDHRNDPNVLFITFEDVKSDPRTSTIRIADFVDPSIGRELRDDPVLLSNVLKIASANNMTTTCHQGLRSILADELSMTVGKEHITPAEFYKNVFAEALEIAEGSDFTRKPICGRWKEFFKPEHVQRMYEWIDQKTAGSDVFSIWSNSELPRPNSGKP
;
A
#
# COMPACT_ATOMS: atom_id res chain seq x y z
N MET A 1 -6.15 -39.18 -4.01
CA MET A 1 -6.19 -38.62 -5.38
C MET A 1 -7.62 -38.75 -5.86
N GLU A 2 -8.38 -37.67 -5.80
CA GLU A 2 -9.64 -37.50 -6.51
C GLU A 2 -9.75 -36.00 -6.80
N ASN A 3 -9.60 -35.67 -8.09
CA ASN A 3 -9.75 -34.33 -8.64
C ASN A 3 -11.23 -33.99 -8.69
N ILE A 4 -11.64 -32.90 -8.04
CA ILE A 4 -12.97 -32.31 -8.24
C ILE A 4 -12.75 -30.99 -8.99
N THR A 5 -13.01 -31.04 -10.29
CA THR A 5 -13.14 -29.90 -11.21
C THR A 5 -14.43 -29.14 -10.92
N GLU A 6 -14.35 -27.80 -10.86
CA GLU A 6 -15.51 -26.89 -10.79
C GLU A 6 -16.32 -26.92 -12.10
N PRO A 7 -17.66 -26.74 -12.05
CA PRO A 7 -18.49 -26.76 -13.25
C PRO A 7 -18.52 -25.40 -13.96
N GLU A 8 -18.36 -25.42 -15.29
CA GLU A 8 -18.54 -24.29 -16.19
C GLU A 8 -20.01 -23.86 -16.27
N TYR A 9 -20.25 -22.54 -16.28
CA TYR A 9 -21.58 -21.94 -16.36
C TYR A 9 -21.88 -21.56 -17.83
N GLU A 10 -22.78 -22.30 -18.48
CA GLU A 10 -23.27 -22.00 -19.83
C GLU A 10 -24.19 -20.77 -19.82
N SER A 11 -23.95 -19.83 -20.75
CA SER A 11 -24.86 -18.71 -21.03
C SER A 11 -25.90 -19.11 -22.10
N PRO A 12 -27.17 -18.70 -21.98
CA PRO A 12 -28.22 -19.07 -22.93
C PRO A 12 -28.15 -18.26 -24.25
N PRO A 13 -28.71 -18.79 -25.36
CA PRO A 13 -28.49 -18.25 -26.72
C PRO A 13 -29.58 -17.26 -27.16
N GLY A 14 -29.19 -16.34 -28.05
CA GLY A 14 -30.06 -15.49 -28.86
C GLY A 14 -29.37 -14.16 -29.15
N SER A 15 -29.34 -13.60 -30.36
CA SER A 15 -29.91 -13.96 -31.66
C SER A 15 -29.19 -13.08 -32.68
N ASP A 16 -28.61 -13.69 -33.71
CA ASP A 16 -28.02 -13.03 -34.88
C ASP A 16 -29.13 -12.48 -35.79
N PRO A 17 -28.94 -11.30 -36.39
CA PRO A 17 -29.28 -11.16 -37.79
C PRO A 17 -28.14 -10.51 -38.58
N SER A 18 -27.53 -11.34 -39.42
CA SER A 18 -26.78 -10.98 -40.62
C SER A 18 -27.64 -10.18 -41.62
N SER A 19 -27.14 -9.06 -42.13
CA SER A 19 -27.29 -8.68 -43.54
C SER A 19 -26.29 -7.59 -43.94
N GLU A 20 -25.33 -7.99 -44.77
CA GLU A 20 -24.78 -7.31 -45.96
C GLU A 20 -24.81 -5.77 -46.03
N LEU A 21 -23.63 -5.19 -46.31
CA LEU A 21 -23.43 -4.27 -47.44
C LEU A 21 -21.92 -4.14 -47.74
N GLU A 22 -21.55 -4.52 -48.97
CA GLU A 22 -20.23 -4.31 -49.57
C GLU A 22 -19.93 -2.82 -49.85
N GLY A 23 -18.64 -2.47 -49.89
CA GLY A 23 -18.15 -1.38 -50.75
C GLY A 23 -16.95 -0.58 -50.23
N GLY A 24 -15.82 -0.64 -50.94
CA GLY A 24 -15.02 0.55 -51.23
C GLY A 24 -13.68 0.77 -50.51
N ASN A 25 -12.65 0.07 -51.00
CA ASN A 25 -11.33 0.56 -51.45
C ASN A 25 -10.56 1.73 -50.76
N ALA A 26 -9.23 1.53 -50.74
CA ALA A 26 -8.12 2.50 -50.83
C ALA A 26 -7.34 2.91 -49.55
N ASN A 27 -6.22 2.22 -49.35
CA ASN A 27 -4.85 2.76 -49.40
C ASN A 27 -4.54 4.07 -48.64
N THR A 28 -3.76 4.00 -47.54
CA THR A 28 -2.63 4.90 -47.28
C THR A 28 -1.68 4.27 -46.25
N ALA A 29 -0.38 4.26 -46.59
CA ALA A 29 0.72 3.84 -45.76
C ALA A 29 1.20 5.01 -44.87
N ALA A 30 1.62 4.73 -43.63
CA ALA A 30 2.53 5.61 -42.90
C ALA A 30 3.33 4.84 -41.82
N ALA A 31 4.63 4.73 -42.12
CA ALA A 31 5.83 4.48 -41.31
C ALA A 31 5.74 4.30 -39.78
N ALA A 32 6.44 3.26 -39.32
CA ALA A 32 6.97 3.16 -37.95
C ALA A 32 8.15 4.13 -37.74
N PRO A 33 8.27 4.82 -36.59
CA PRO A 33 9.48 5.56 -36.27
C PRO A 33 10.52 4.65 -35.60
N THR A 34 11.70 4.69 -36.18
CA THR A 34 12.98 4.13 -35.75
C THR A 34 13.49 4.70 -34.43
N VAL A 35 14.06 3.83 -33.59
CA VAL A 35 14.83 4.17 -32.39
C VAL A 35 16.21 4.70 -32.80
N PRO A 36 16.72 5.84 -32.27
CA PRO A 36 18.12 6.20 -32.42
C PRO A 36 18.96 5.49 -31.36
N ASP A 37 20.08 4.95 -31.83
CA ASP A 37 21.08 4.21 -31.08
C ASP A 37 22.10 5.14 -30.39
N SER A 38 22.58 4.68 -29.23
CA SER A 38 23.81 5.05 -28.51
C SER A 38 24.16 6.52 -28.20
N ALA A 39 24.26 6.85 -26.90
CA ALA A 39 25.42 7.57 -26.34
C ALA A 39 25.46 7.52 -24.80
N ASP A 40 26.57 7.00 -24.30
CA ASP A 40 27.26 7.35 -23.04
C ASP A 40 26.58 7.06 -21.69
N ASN A 41 26.72 5.82 -21.24
CA ASN A 41 26.35 5.37 -19.89
C ASN A 41 27.56 5.45 -18.95
N THR A 42 28.03 6.66 -18.65
CA THR A 42 28.98 6.91 -17.56
C THR A 42 28.64 8.22 -16.83
N ARG A 43 27.49 8.24 -16.15
CA ARG A 43 27.22 9.30 -15.16
C ARG A 43 26.63 8.70 -13.88
N THR A 44 27.42 8.89 -12.84
CA THR A 44 27.34 8.42 -11.45
C THR A 44 25.93 8.39 -10.86
N GLY A 45 25.60 7.33 -10.12
CA GLY A 45 24.33 7.09 -9.41
C GLY A 45 23.95 8.12 -8.31
N ILE A 46 24.57 9.30 -8.32
CA ILE A 46 24.20 10.44 -7.48
C ILE A 46 23.04 11.23 -8.11
N ASP A 47 22.98 11.34 -9.46
CA ASP A 47 21.90 12.05 -10.17
C ASP A 47 20.55 11.29 -10.17
N ALA A 48 20.55 10.00 -9.83
CA ALA A 48 19.36 9.14 -9.77
C ALA A 48 18.55 9.33 -8.47
N VAL A 49 19.25 9.64 -7.38
CA VAL A 49 18.71 9.83 -6.03
C VAL A 49 17.81 11.07 -5.97
N GLU A 50 18.18 12.14 -6.67
CA GLU A 50 17.44 13.41 -6.66
C GLU A 50 16.06 13.33 -7.36
N ARG A 51 15.84 12.35 -8.22
CA ARG A 51 14.58 12.21 -8.98
C ARG A 51 13.43 11.59 -8.19
N PHE A 52 13.76 10.95 -7.07
CA PHE A 52 12.80 10.39 -6.11
C PHE A 52 12.93 10.98 -4.71
N ALA A 53 14.05 11.66 -4.43
CA ALA A 53 14.16 12.54 -3.28
C ALA A 53 13.10 13.66 -3.37
N PRO A 54 12.58 14.15 -2.23
CA PRO A 54 11.66 15.27 -2.25
C PRO A 54 12.29 16.48 -2.96
N VAL A 55 11.55 17.08 -3.88
CA VAL A 55 11.89 18.40 -4.46
C VAL A 55 12.07 19.38 -3.30
N GLY A 56 13.32 19.73 -3.02
CA GLY A 56 13.69 20.51 -1.82
C GLY A 56 15.19 20.55 -1.54
N ALA A 57 15.98 19.64 -2.11
CA ALA A 57 17.43 19.76 -2.12
C ALA A 57 17.88 20.65 -3.30
N GLU A 58 17.99 21.95 -3.02
CA GLU A 58 18.72 23.01 -3.74
C GLU A 58 18.18 23.57 -5.07
N GLN A 59 17.54 24.75 -4.96
CA GLN A 59 18.08 26.01 -5.50
C GLN A 59 17.50 27.16 -4.64
N LYS A 60 18.19 27.51 -3.55
CA LYS A 60 18.02 28.85 -2.98
C LYS A 60 18.70 29.82 -3.95
N ASP A 61 17.91 30.72 -4.51
CA ASP A 61 18.42 31.88 -5.22
C ASP A 61 19.51 32.55 -4.39
N GLN A 62 20.66 32.76 -5.02
CA GLN A 62 21.78 33.51 -4.47
C GLN A 62 21.35 34.97 -4.33
N ASN A 63 20.72 35.31 -3.21
CA ASN A 63 20.69 36.64 -2.61
C ASN A 63 19.95 36.55 -1.29
N GLU A 64 20.66 36.27 -0.19
CA GLU A 64 20.50 36.96 1.09
C GLU A 64 21.50 36.45 2.14
N ASP A 65 21.78 37.35 3.06
CA ASP A 65 22.85 37.45 4.05
C ASP A 65 23.36 36.14 4.70
N SER A 66 24.68 36.07 4.83
CA SER A 66 25.42 34.95 5.41
C SER A 66 25.22 34.86 6.92
N SER A 67 24.30 34.02 7.36
CA SER A 67 24.45 33.27 8.60
C SER A 67 23.94 31.84 8.37
N VAL A 68 24.87 30.92 8.09
CA VAL A 68 24.56 29.49 8.00
C VAL A 68 24.31 29.00 9.42
N SER A 69 23.05 29.07 9.85
CA SER A 69 22.58 28.31 11.00
C SER A 69 22.62 26.84 10.61
N ASP A 70 23.27 26.01 11.43
CA ASP A 70 23.22 24.55 11.36
C ASP A 70 21.76 24.12 11.14
N PRO A 71 21.41 23.39 10.05
CA PRO A 71 20.06 22.87 9.91
C PRO A 71 19.83 21.97 11.11
N GLY A 72 18.83 22.30 11.93
CA GLY A 72 18.47 21.52 13.11
C GLY A 72 18.20 20.05 12.77
N PRO A 73 17.94 19.20 13.78
CA PRO A 73 17.61 17.81 13.54
C PRO A 73 16.49 17.68 12.49
N PRO A 74 16.52 16.64 11.62
CA PRO A 74 15.48 16.45 10.61
C PRO A 74 14.08 16.44 11.25
N SER A 75 13.10 17.04 10.57
CA SER A 75 11.71 16.96 11.02
C SER A 75 11.24 15.50 11.08
N GLU A 76 10.16 15.23 11.83
CA GLU A 76 9.58 13.88 11.90
C GLU A 76 9.10 13.38 10.53
N VAL A 77 8.68 14.30 9.66
CA VAL A 77 8.25 14.00 8.31
C VAL A 77 9.44 13.69 7.40
N ASP A 78 10.57 14.40 7.57
CA ASP A 78 11.82 14.10 6.86
C ASP A 78 12.39 12.75 7.30
N ALA A 79 12.29 12.41 8.59
CA ALA A 79 12.69 11.10 9.12
C ALA A 79 11.89 9.92 8.52
N LEU A 80 10.70 10.19 7.96
CA LEU A 80 9.87 9.22 7.24
C LEU A 80 9.96 9.35 5.72
N ASN A 81 10.84 10.20 5.17
CA ASN A 81 10.89 10.52 3.73
C ASN A 81 9.51 10.89 3.15
N ALA A 82 8.69 11.59 3.95
CA ALA A 82 7.27 11.77 3.67
C ALA A 82 6.87 13.24 3.48
N ARG A 83 7.83 14.15 3.27
CA ARG A 83 7.60 15.61 3.22
C ARG A 83 6.58 16.04 2.17
N ASN A 84 6.52 15.32 1.06
CA ASN A 84 5.56 15.58 -0.02
C ASN A 84 4.20 14.92 0.20
N PHE A 85 4.02 14.16 1.30
CA PHE A 85 2.87 13.28 1.53
C PHE A 85 2.17 13.51 2.86
N LEU A 86 2.89 13.98 3.87
CA LEU A 86 2.39 14.23 5.21
C LEU A 86 2.57 15.69 5.56
N VAL A 87 1.57 16.21 6.26
CA VAL A 87 1.63 17.52 6.90
C VAL A 87 2.23 17.33 8.29
N GLU A 88 3.27 18.07 8.63
CA GLU A 88 4.03 17.87 9.88
C GLU A 88 3.17 17.97 11.12
N GLU A 89 2.27 18.96 11.19
CA GLU A 89 1.34 19.12 12.30
C GLU A 89 0.40 17.92 12.46
N THR A 90 -0.01 17.33 11.33
CA THR A 90 -0.87 16.14 11.31
C THR A 90 -0.11 14.92 11.83
N LEU A 91 1.15 14.76 11.39
CA LEU A 91 2.02 13.67 11.86
C LEU A 91 2.31 13.81 13.35
N LEU A 92 2.72 14.98 13.83
CA LEU A 92 3.01 15.21 15.24
C LEU A 92 1.79 14.93 16.13
N ALA A 93 0.59 15.32 15.69
CA ALA A 93 -0.64 15.01 16.39
C ALA A 93 -0.96 13.50 16.38
N ALA A 94 -0.63 12.79 15.30
CA ALA A 94 -0.74 11.33 15.22
C ALA A 94 0.23 10.63 16.17
N LEU A 95 1.49 11.06 16.22
CA LEU A 95 2.52 10.52 17.13
C LEU A 95 2.16 10.73 18.61
N ALA A 96 1.47 11.84 18.92
CA ALA A 96 1.00 12.16 20.26
C ALA A 96 -0.30 11.46 20.67
N TYR A 97 -0.89 10.61 19.83
CA TYR A 97 -2.10 9.87 20.20
C TYR A 97 -1.86 8.96 21.40
N GLU A 98 -2.80 8.90 22.32
CA GLU A 98 -2.82 7.91 23.39
C GLU A 98 -3.86 6.83 23.06
N PRO A 99 -3.44 5.60 22.70
CA PRO A 99 -4.38 4.56 22.31
C PRO A 99 -5.32 4.14 23.44
N ARG A 100 -6.59 3.94 23.10
CA ARG A 100 -7.60 3.44 24.04
C ARG A 100 -7.47 1.92 24.17
N PRO A 101 -7.85 1.33 25.32
CA PRO A 101 -7.84 -0.13 25.51
C PRO A 101 -8.65 -0.93 24.48
N SER A 102 -9.65 -0.32 23.86
CA SER A 102 -10.49 -0.95 22.84
C SER A 102 -9.97 -0.76 21.42
N ASP A 103 -8.91 0.02 21.22
CA ASP A 103 -8.43 0.33 19.87
C ASP A 103 -7.72 -0.86 19.26
N VAL A 104 -7.96 -1.05 17.96
CA VAL A 104 -7.30 -2.05 17.11
C VAL A 104 -6.56 -1.27 16.04
N PHE A 105 -5.29 -1.59 15.82
CA PHE A 105 -4.46 -1.01 14.79
C PHE A 105 -4.21 -2.03 13.68
N THR A 106 -4.30 -1.56 12.45
CA THR A 106 -3.86 -2.28 11.26
C THR A 106 -2.60 -1.60 10.75
N VAL A 107 -1.50 -2.33 10.81
CA VAL A 107 -0.16 -1.81 10.56
C VAL A 107 0.48 -2.59 9.43
N SER A 108 1.16 -1.91 8.54
CA SER A 108 2.04 -2.53 7.55
C SER A 108 3.01 -1.50 7.02
N TYR A 109 4.16 -1.91 6.51
CA TYR A 109 4.90 -1.06 5.57
C TYR A 109 4.01 -0.80 4.32
N PRO A 110 4.16 0.33 3.60
CA PRO A 110 3.43 0.57 2.37
C PRO A 110 3.49 -0.64 1.42
N LYS A 111 2.34 -0.96 0.81
CA LYS A 111 2.22 -2.01 -0.23
C LYS A 111 2.42 -3.46 0.24
N CYS A 112 2.47 -3.67 1.54
CA CYS A 112 2.44 -5.00 2.16
C CYS A 112 1.02 -5.57 2.35
N GLY A 113 0.00 -5.03 1.67
CA GLY A 113 -1.38 -5.53 1.78
C GLY A 113 -2.29 -4.77 2.73
N SER A 114 -1.94 -3.53 3.07
CA SER A 114 -2.69 -2.68 4.01
C SER A 114 -4.20 -2.59 3.74
N ALA A 115 -4.60 -2.49 2.46
CA ALA A 115 -6.01 -2.44 2.09
C ALA A 115 -6.70 -3.77 2.40
N LEU A 116 -6.09 -4.90 2.04
CA LEU A 116 -6.61 -6.23 2.35
C LEU A 116 -6.79 -6.41 3.86
N LEU A 117 -5.77 -6.05 4.65
CA LEU A 117 -5.86 -6.11 6.11
C LEU A 117 -6.99 -5.22 6.66
N GLN A 118 -7.08 -3.98 6.19
CA GLN A 118 -8.07 -3.01 6.65
C GLN A 118 -9.50 -3.50 6.37
N PHE A 119 -9.77 -4.03 5.18
CA PHE A 119 -11.09 -4.57 4.83
C PHE A 119 -11.42 -5.88 5.55
N LEU A 120 -10.43 -6.76 5.78
CA LEU A 120 -10.63 -7.96 6.59
C LEU A 120 -11.02 -7.61 8.02
N VAL A 121 -10.25 -6.73 8.66
CA VAL A 121 -10.50 -6.31 10.05
C VAL A 121 -11.82 -5.55 10.16
N PHE A 122 -12.15 -4.70 9.18
CA PHE A 122 -13.48 -4.08 9.09
C PHE A 122 -14.59 -5.11 9.02
N GLY A 123 -14.47 -6.11 8.13
CA GLY A 123 -15.46 -7.18 7.99
C GLY A 123 -15.63 -8.00 9.26
N VAL A 124 -14.52 -8.34 9.94
CA VAL A 124 -14.52 -9.03 11.23
C VAL A 124 -15.27 -8.21 12.29
N LEU A 125 -14.90 -6.93 12.48
CA LEU A 125 -15.49 -6.06 13.50
C LEU A 125 -16.98 -5.77 13.25
N ASN A 126 -17.41 -5.79 11.99
CA ASN A 126 -18.79 -5.56 11.57
C ASN A 126 -19.56 -6.84 11.25
N ARG A 127 -19.05 -8.02 11.65
CA ARG A 127 -19.74 -9.31 11.44
C ARG A 127 -20.23 -9.51 10.00
N GLY A 128 -19.35 -9.23 9.03
CA GLY A 128 -19.66 -9.43 7.61
C GLY A 128 -20.65 -8.43 7.02
N GLU A 129 -21.04 -7.38 7.75
CA GLU A 129 -21.84 -6.27 7.22
C GLU A 129 -20.94 -5.28 6.45
N PRO A 130 -21.22 -5.02 5.15
CA PRO A 130 -20.45 -4.06 4.37
C PRO A 130 -20.76 -2.61 4.78
N SER A 131 -19.82 -1.70 4.55
CA SER A 131 -20.11 -0.25 4.63
C SER A 131 -21.11 0.16 3.55
N LYS A 132 -21.97 1.14 3.84
CA LYS A 132 -22.87 1.72 2.84
C LYS A 132 -22.11 2.46 1.74
N ASP A 133 -21.06 3.17 2.14
CA ASP A 133 -20.22 3.98 1.29
C ASP A 133 -18.80 4.09 1.88
N PHE A 134 -17.92 4.78 1.14
CA PHE A 134 -16.54 4.99 1.57
C PHE A 134 -16.41 5.89 2.80
N ALA A 135 -17.34 6.85 2.99
CA ALA A 135 -17.32 7.74 4.15
C ALA A 135 -17.54 6.95 5.44
N GLU A 136 -18.49 6.02 5.43
CA GLU A 136 -18.73 5.10 6.53
C GLU A 136 -17.52 4.18 6.78
N PHE A 137 -16.87 3.70 5.72
CA PHE A 137 -15.65 2.90 5.83
C PHE A 137 -14.54 3.69 6.54
N VAL A 138 -14.20 4.89 6.05
CA VAL A 138 -13.15 5.74 6.63
C VAL A 138 -13.49 6.17 8.06
N ALA A 139 -14.75 6.44 8.37
CA ALA A 139 -15.20 6.79 9.73
C ALA A 139 -15.01 5.66 10.75
N ARG A 140 -14.85 4.41 10.30
CA ARG A 140 -14.53 3.23 11.14
C ARG A 140 -13.10 2.72 10.94
N ALA A 141 -12.42 3.17 9.90
CA ALA A 141 -11.06 2.75 9.58
C ALA A 141 -10.15 3.93 9.17
N PRO A 142 -9.97 4.95 10.04
CA PRO A 142 -9.19 6.15 9.72
C PRO A 142 -7.70 5.82 9.57
N TYR A 143 -7.02 6.55 8.67
CA TYR A 143 -5.57 6.47 8.48
C TYR A 143 -4.87 7.54 9.32
N LEU A 144 -4.34 7.14 10.47
CA LEU A 144 -3.93 8.01 11.59
C LEU A 144 -3.12 9.25 11.15
N GLU A 145 -1.99 9.05 10.48
CA GLU A 145 -1.06 10.10 10.06
C GLU A 145 -1.51 10.86 8.80
N TRP A 146 -2.59 10.42 8.14
CA TRP A 146 -3.12 11.02 6.90
C TRP A 146 -4.38 11.86 7.13
N VAL A 147 -5.37 11.33 7.84
CA VAL A 147 -6.63 12.05 8.16
C VAL A 147 -6.55 12.83 9.48
N GLY A 148 -5.44 12.68 10.20
CA GLY A 148 -5.18 13.35 11.46
C GLY A 148 -5.95 12.79 12.66
N ILE A 149 -5.51 13.25 13.83
CA ILE A 149 -5.96 12.74 15.14
C ILE A 149 -7.47 12.89 15.37
N LYS A 150 -8.08 13.95 14.85
CA LYS A 150 -9.51 14.22 15.04
C LYS A 150 -10.38 13.06 14.53
N SER A 151 -10.05 12.53 13.36
CA SER A 151 -10.77 11.41 12.74
C SER A 151 -10.68 10.13 13.59
N VAL A 152 -9.56 9.94 14.31
CA VAL A 152 -9.36 8.80 15.23
C VAL A 152 -10.14 9.00 16.53
N LEU A 153 -10.16 10.23 17.07
CA LEU A 153 -10.91 10.56 18.28
C LEU A 153 -12.43 10.42 18.08
N GLU A 154 -12.92 10.80 16.91
CA GLU A 154 -14.32 10.75 16.48
C GLU A 154 -14.70 9.42 15.78
N MET A 155 -13.75 8.48 15.65
CA MET A 155 -13.95 7.19 14.98
C MET A 155 -15.16 6.44 15.54
N ARG A 156 -16.03 5.97 14.64
CA ARG A 156 -17.16 5.10 14.98
C ARG A 156 -16.63 3.73 15.39
N ARG A 157 -17.12 3.22 16.50
CA ARG A 157 -16.71 1.93 17.08
C ARG A 157 -17.84 0.89 16.98
N PRO A 158 -17.53 -0.40 16.77
CA PRO A 158 -16.19 -0.97 16.58
C PRO A 158 -15.55 -0.54 15.25
N GLY A 159 -14.22 -0.36 15.27
CA GLY A 159 -13.41 0.15 14.15
C GLY A 159 -11.92 -0.10 14.39
N ALA A 160 -11.09 0.13 13.37
CA ALA A 160 -9.65 -0.13 13.44
C ALA A 160 -8.83 1.00 12.79
N ILE A 161 -7.81 1.48 13.49
CA ILE A 161 -6.96 2.58 13.05
C ILE A 161 -5.91 2.03 12.09
N LYS A 162 -5.78 2.60 10.89
CA LYS A 162 -4.72 2.25 9.93
C LYS A 162 -3.50 3.14 10.17
N THR A 163 -2.30 2.57 10.05
CA THR A 163 -1.05 3.33 10.04
C THR A 163 0.08 2.59 9.29
N HIS A 164 1.07 3.34 8.83
CA HIS A 164 2.33 2.89 8.23
C HIS A 164 3.55 3.30 9.07
N LEU A 165 3.34 3.67 10.35
CA LEU A 165 4.43 4.03 11.24
C LEU A 165 5.26 2.80 11.68
N PRO A 166 6.59 2.92 11.74
CA PRO A 166 7.44 1.91 12.38
C PRO A 166 7.13 1.83 13.88
N PHE A 167 7.53 0.74 14.53
CA PHE A 167 7.14 0.47 15.91
C PHE A 167 7.52 1.65 16.83
N GLU A 168 8.73 2.19 16.73
CA GLU A 168 9.22 3.24 17.63
C GLU A 168 8.44 4.56 17.52
N LYS A 169 7.83 4.83 16.36
CA LYS A 169 7.02 6.04 16.12
C LYS A 169 5.53 5.80 16.30
N ASN A 170 5.09 4.54 16.35
CA ASN A 170 3.68 4.23 16.47
C ASN A 170 3.17 4.49 17.91
N PRO A 171 1.98 5.09 18.09
CA PRO A 171 1.33 5.20 19.40
C PRO A 171 1.06 3.85 20.07
N HIS A 172 1.59 3.67 21.29
CA HIS A 172 1.55 2.40 22.01
C HIS A 172 0.71 2.41 23.27
N SER A 173 -0.01 1.30 23.49
CA SER A 173 -0.66 0.96 24.74
C SER A 173 -0.62 -0.55 24.92
N PRO A 174 -0.29 -1.06 26.13
CA PRO A 174 -0.31 -2.50 26.41
C PRO A 174 -1.73 -3.10 26.34
N HIS A 175 -2.76 -2.26 26.27
CA HIS A 175 -4.16 -2.68 26.20
C HIS A 175 -4.75 -2.60 24.80
N ALA A 176 -4.20 -1.77 23.91
CA ALA A 176 -4.61 -1.74 22.51
C ALA A 176 -4.03 -2.95 21.76
N LYS A 177 -4.66 -3.32 20.63
CA LYS A 177 -4.26 -4.46 19.81
C LYS A 177 -3.64 -3.99 18.50
N TYR A 178 -2.57 -4.64 18.05
CA TYR A 178 -1.85 -4.29 16.83
C TYR A 178 -1.78 -5.50 15.92
N ILE A 179 -2.24 -5.35 14.67
CA ILE A 179 -2.13 -6.40 13.65
C ILE A 179 -1.15 -5.90 12.60
N TYR A 180 0.03 -6.52 12.55
CA TYR A 180 1.06 -6.20 11.59
C TYR A 180 1.04 -7.18 10.42
N MET A 181 0.94 -6.65 9.19
CA MET A 181 1.05 -7.45 7.97
C MET A 181 2.36 -7.15 7.22
N ALA A 182 3.20 -8.17 7.11
CA ALA A 182 4.41 -8.15 6.29
C ALA A 182 4.14 -8.77 4.90
N ARG A 183 4.99 -8.48 3.91
CA ARG A 183 4.92 -9.07 2.57
C ARG A 183 6.33 -9.22 2.02
N ASN A 184 6.61 -10.25 1.22
CA ASN A 184 7.96 -10.46 0.71
C ASN A 184 8.51 -9.19 0.00
N PRO A 185 9.80 -8.84 0.21
CA PRO A 185 10.37 -7.57 -0.24
C PRO A 185 10.35 -7.42 -1.76
N PHE A 186 10.42 -8.52 -2.52
CA PHE A 186 10.37 -8.51 -3.98
C PHE A 186 9.01 -8.00 -4.49
N ASP A 187 7.91 -8.60 -4.02
CA ASP A 187 6.56 -8.17 -4.40
C ASP A 187 6.20 -6.81 -3.79
N CYS A 188 6.72 -6.49 -2.59
CA CYS A 188 6.57 -5.17 -2.01
C CYS A 188 7.17 -4.10 -2.93
N CYS A 189 8.44 -4.25 -3.32
CA CYS A 189 9.15 -3.33 -4.22
C CYS A 189 8.41 -3.18 -5.56
N ALA A 190 8.03 -4.27 -6.22
CA ALA A 190 7.28 -4.23 -7.48
C ALA A 190 5.93 -3.52 -7.33
N SER A 191 5.18 -3.83 -6.27
CA SER A 191 3.90 -3.19 -5.98
C SER A 191 4.06 -1.71 -5.65
N TYR A 192 5.19 -1.31 -5.07
CA TYR A 192 5.47 0.07 -4.69
C TYR A 192 5.87 0.91 -5.89
N TYR A 193 6.77 0.41 -6.74
CA TYR A 193 7.06 1.03 -8.04
C TYR A 193 5.78 1.34 -8.82
N THR A 194 4.92 0.33 -8.96
CA THR A 194 3.69 0.48 -9.75
C THR A 194 2.72 1.47 -9.09
N HIS A 195 2.70 1.57 -7.76
CA HIS A 195 1.87 2.53 -7.05
C HIS A 195 2.37 3.96 -7.21
N MET A 196 3.69 4.19 -7.12
CA MET A 196 4.27 5.52 -7.31
C MET A 196 4.02 6.06 -8.72
N ARG A 197 4.09 5.19 -9.75
CA ARG A 197 3.75 5.59 -11.13
C ARG A 197 2.31 6.04 -11.36
N THR A 198 1.39 5.63 -10.48
CA THR A 198 -0.03 6.03 -10.53
C THR A 198 -0.36 7.17 -9.60
N MET A 199 0.56 7.57 -8.72
CA MET A 199 0.34 8.68 -7.80
C MET A 199 0.74 9.98 -8.51
N PRO A 200 -0.16 10.96 -8.62
CA PRO A 200 0.08 12.17 -9.39
C PRO A 200 1.23 13.03 -8.84
N LEU A 201 1.37 13.10 -7.51
CA LEU A 201 2.43 13.87 -6.86
C LEU A 201 3.87 13.37 -7.14
N ASN A 202 4.02 12.11 -7.55
CA ASN A 202 5.31 11.42 -7.66
C ASN A 202 5.41 10.61 -8.95
N ARG A 203 5.04 11.22 -10.08
CA ARG A 203 5.26 10.65 -11.42
C ARG A 203 6.50 11.26 -12.07
N PRO A 204 7.75 10.89 -11.70
CA PRO A 204 8.88 11.24 -12.53
C PRO A 204 8.69 10.54 -13.87
N GLU A 205 8.46 11.32 -14.93
CA GLU A 205 8.33 10.81 -16.30
C GLU A 205 9.57 10.00 -16.74
N SER A 206 10.68 10.16 -16.04
CA SER A 206 11.97 9.49 -16.29
C SER A 206 12.28 8.31 -15.37
N ALA A 207 11.42 7.99 -14.39
CA ALA A 207 11.69 6.95 -13.41
C ALA A 207 11.28 5.55 -13.89
N ASN A 208 12.24 4.82 -14.41
CA ASN A 208 12.09 3.40 -14.69
C ASN A 208 12.24 2.55 -13.41
N PHE A 209 12.05 1.24 -13.54
CA PHE A 209 12.10 0.32 -12.40
C PHE A 209 13.48 0.31 -11.71
N ASP A 210 14.57 0.41 -12.49
CA ASP A 210 15.94 0.33 -11.98
C ASP A 210 16.21 1.49 -11.00
N VAL A 211 15.80 2.72 -11.35
CA VAL A 211 15.94 3.89 -10.47
C VAL A 211 15.10 3.75 -9.20
N PHE A 212 13.86 3.26 -9.32
CA PHE A 212 13.02 3.03 -8.14
C PHE A 212 13.60 1.93 -7.24
N PHE A 213 14.13 0.86 -7.83
CA PHE A 213 14.74 -0.25 -7.11
C PHE A 213 15.93 0.23 -6.28
N ASP A 214 16.79 1.08 -6.85
CA ASP A 214 17.91 1.69 -6.11
C ASP A 214 17.40 2.52 -4.92
N ALA A 215 16.41 3.38 -5.13
CA ALA A 215 15.80 4.17 -4.06
C ALA A 215 15.16 3.30 -2.96
N PHE A 216 14.54 2.17 -3.33
CA PHE A 216 13.96 1.22 -2.39
C PHE A 216 15.02 0.55 -1.51
N LEU A 217 16.13 0.08 -2.09
CA LEU A 217 17.23 -0.54 -1.33
C LEU A 217 17.95 0.46 -0.41
N GLU A 218 18.03 1.73 -0.83
CA GLU A 218 18.62 2.81 -0.04
C GLU A 218 17.67 3.39 1.01
N GLY A 219 16.43 2.90 1.10
CA GLY A 219 15.41 3.41 2.01
C GLY A 219 14.94 4.84 1.69
N LYS A 220 15.20 5.34 0.48
CA LYS A 220 14.83 6.69 0.00
C LYS A 220 13.44 6.71 -0.62
N VAL A 221 12.51 5.99 0.00
CA VAL A 221 11.09 5.96 -0.33
C VAL A 221 10.28 6.34 0.91
N ILE A 222 9.00 6.68 0.74
CA ILE A 222 8.12 7.08 1.85
C ILE A 222 8.07 5.95 2.89
N TYR A 223 8.15 6.32 4.16
CA TYR A 223 8.30 5.45 5.34
C TYR A 223 9.66 4.76 5.47
N GLY A 224 10.65 5.16 4.67
CA GLY A 224 12.05 4.78 4.87
C GLY A 224 12.38 3.36 4.42
N ASP A 225 13.40 2.80 5.06
CA ASP A 225 13.89 1.46 4.79
C ASP A 225 12.87 0.38 5.20
N TYR A 226 12.61 -0.54 4.28
CA TYR A 226 11.63 -1.61 4.48
C TYR A 226 12.00 -2.57 5.62
N PHE A 227 13.28 -2.94 5.75
CA PHE A 227 13.69 -3.89 6.78
C PHE A 227 13.80 -3.23 8.15
N ASP A 228 14.25 -1.97 8.23
CA ASP A 228 14.23 -1.21 9.48
C ASP A 228 12.77 -1.14 10.00
N HIS A 229 11.80 -0.90 9.13
CA HIS A 229 10.38 -0.91 9.48
C HIS A 229 9.87 -2.30 9.88
N VAL A 230 10.13 -3.35 9.09
CA VAL A 230 9.63 -4.70 9.40
C VAL A 230 10.26 -5.26 10.68
N LEU A 231 11.56 -5.08 10.88
CA LEU A 231 12.28 -5.56 12.06
C LEU A 231 11.76 -4.88 13.33
N SER A 232 11.49 -3.57 13.29
CA SER A 232 10.91 -2.84 14.43
C SER A 232 9.63 -3.50 14.97
N TRP A 233 8.77 -4.04 14.10
CA TRP A 233 7.56 -4.75 14.48
C TRP A 233 7.79 -6.24 14.75
N TYR A 234 8.77 -6.84 14.06
CA TYR A 234 9.07 -8.25 14.18
C TYR A 234 9.64 -8.60 15.56
N ASP A 235 10.40 -7.70 16.19
CA ASP A 235 10.90 -7.89 17.56
C ASP A 235 9.77 -8.01 18.59
N HIS A 236 8.61 -7.42 18.29
CA HIS A 236 7.40 -7.44 19.12
C HIS A 236 6.37 -8.51 18.71
N ARG A 237 6.69 -9.37 17.73
CA ARG A 237 5.74 -10.38 17.19
C ARG A 237 5.17 -11.36 18.22
N ASN A 238 5.86 -11.52 19.35
CA ASN A 238 5.48 -12.41 20.44
C ASN A 238 4.78 -11.68 21.59
N ASP A 239 4.62 -10.37 21.51
CA ASP A 239 3.88 -9.59 22.50
C ASP A 239 2.40 -9.99 22.45
N PRO A 240 1.71 -10.10 23.61
CA PRO A 240 0.36 -10.63 23.68
C PRO A 240 -0.68 -9.76 22.96
N ASN A 241 -0.34 -8.50 22.70
CA ASN A 241 -1.19 -7.53 22.01
C ASN A 241 -0.69 -7.20 20.59
N VAL A 242 0.20 -8.02 20.02
CA VAL A 242 0.66 -7.93 18.63
C VAL A 242 0.35 -9.24 17.90
N LEU A 243 -0.35 -9.14 16.76
CA LEU A 243 -0.54 -10.23 15.82
C LEU A 243 0.29 -9.96 14.57
N PHE A 244 1.34 -10.74 14.38
CA PHE A 244 2.16 -10.70 13.17
C PHE A 244 1.68 -11.74 12.15
N ILE A 245 1.35 -11.29 10.94
CA ILE A 245 0.91 -12.13 9.81
C ILE A 245 1.62 -11.72 8.52
N THR A 246 1.59 -12.59 7.52
CA THR A 246 2.10 -12.29 6.19
C THR A 246 0.96 -12.16 5.17
N PHE A 247 1.13 -11.29 4.18
CA PHE A 247 0.23 -11.19 3.04
C PHE A 247 0.09 -12.54 2.34
N GLU A 248 1.18 -13.29 2.24
CA GLU A 248 1.24 -14.61 1.61
C GLU A 248 0.33 -15.63 2.33
N ASP A 249 0.35 -15.68 3.66
CA ASP A 249 -0.55 -16.55 4.44
C ASP A 249 -2.02 -16.20 4.22
N VAL A 250 -2.34 -14.89 4.21
CA VAL A 250 -3.71 -14.41 3.95
C VAL A 250 -4.15 -14.77 2.53
N LYS A 251 -3.23 -14.75 1.56
CA LYS A 251 -3.51 -15.12 0.18
C LYS A 251 -3.65 -16.62 -0.02
N SER A 252 -2.86 -17.44 0.66
CA SER A 252 -2.91 -18.90 0.52
C SER A 252 -4.09 -19.53 1.26
N ASP A 253 -4.38 -19.04 2.47
CA ASP A 253 -5.51 -19.51 3.27
C ASP A 253 -6.23 -18.32 3.95
N PRO A 254 -7.10 -17.63 3.18
CA PRO A 254 -7.82 -16.47 3.71
C PRO A 254 -8.79 -16.85 4.83
N ARG A 255 -9.33 -18.08 4.84
CA ARG A 255 -10.27 -18.53 5.88
C ARG A 255 -9.57 -18.64 7.23
N THR A 256 -8.47 -19.39 7.29
CA THR A 256 -7.70 -19.58 8.53
C THR A 256 -7.12 -18.26 9.02
N SER A 257 -6.58 -17.44 8.11
CA SER A 257 -6.05 -16.12 8.46
C SER A 257 -7.11 -15.17 9.03
N THR A 258 -8.31 -15.17 8.45
CA THR A 258 -9.44 -14.35 8.93
C THR A 258 -9.90 -14.78 10.32
N ILE A 259 -10.01 -16.09 10.57
CA ILE A 259 -10.35 -16.62 11.90
C ILE A 259 -9.28 -16.23 12.91
N ARG A 260 -7.99 -16.34 12.56
CA ARG A 260 -6.87 -15.95 13.43
C ARG A 260 -6.89 -14.46 13.77
N ILE A 261 -7.21 -13.59 12.80
CA ILE A 261 -7.44 -12.16 13.04
C ILE A 261 -8.63 -11.97 14.00
N ALA A 262 -9.74 -12.65 13.76
CA ALA A 262 -10.93 -12.55 14.59
C ALA A 262 -10.67 -12.99 16.04
N ASP A 263 -9.99 -14.12 16.25
CA ASP A 263 -9.61 -14.58 17.60
C ASP A 263 -8.77 -13.56 18.35
N PHE A 264 -7.81 -12.96 17.65
CA PHE A 264 -6.94 -11.95 18.23
C PHE A 264 -7.71 -10.69 18.61
N VAL A 265 -8.61 -10.22 17.74
CA VAL A 265 -9.43 -9.02 17.96
C VAL A 265 -10.49 -9.26 19.04
N ASP A 266 -11.23 -10.37 18.96
CA ASP A 266 -12.22 -10.80 19.94
C ASP A 266 -12.50 -12.31 19.76
N PRO A 267 -12.09 -13.17 20.73
CA PRO A 267 -12.33 -14.61 20.67
C PRO A 267 -13.80 -15.01 20.50
N SER A 268 -14.76 -14.15 20.86
CA SER A 268 -16.18 -14.42 20.59
C SER A 268 -16.51 -14.34 19.10
N ILE A 269 -16.00 -13.33 18.39
CA ILE A 269 -16.14 -13.22 16.93
C ILE A 269 -15.41 -14.39 16.27
N GLY A 270 -14.21 -14.74 16.75
CA GLY A 270 -13.49 -15.92 16.25
C GLY A 270 -14.27 -17.23 16.37
N ARG A 271 -15.07 -17.41 17.43
CA ARG A 271 -16.00 -18.55 17.54
C ARG A 271 -17.16 -18.43 16.55
N GLU A 272 -17.81 -17.26 16.47
CA GLU A 272 -18.88 -17.01 15.50
C GLU A 272 -18.44 -17.36 14.07
N LEU A 273 -17.24 -16.96 13.65
CA LEU A 273 -16.72 -17.26 12.31
C LEU A 273 -16.42 -18.75 12.06
N ARG A 274 -16.11 -19.54 13.11
CA ARG A 274 -15.93 -20.99 12.99
C ARG A 274 -17.27 -21.73 12.90
N ASP A 275 -18.25 -21.26 13.66
CA ASP A 275 -19.55 -21.89 13.79
C ASP A 275 -20.51 -21.50 12.65
N ASP A 276 -20.30 -20.35 12.02
CA ASP A 276 -21.09 -19.83 10.90
C ASP A 276 -20.23 -19.61 9.63
N PRO A 277 -20.20 -20.61 8.71
CA PRO A 277 -19.50 -20.49 7.44
C PRO A 277 -20.03 -19.39 6.51
N VAL A 278 -21.31 -19.00 6.66
CA VAL A 278 -21.93 -17.93 5.86
C VAL A 278 -21.39 -16.58 6.32
N LEU A 279 -21.32 -16.38 7.63
CA LEU A 279 -20.71 -15.19 8.22
C LEU A 279 -19.25 -15.03 7.78
N LEU A 280 -18.45 -16.09 7.87
CA LEU A 280 -17.07 -16.08 7.37
C LEU A 280 -17.00 -15.74 5.87
N SER A 281 -17.90 -16.30 5.06
CA SER A 281 -17.98 -15.98 3.62
C SER A 281 -18.29 -14.50 3.38
N ASN A 282 -19.19 -13.90 4.16
CA ASN A 282 -19.52 -12.48 4.06
C ASN A 282 -18.32 -11.58 4.40
N VAL A 283 -17.58 -11.90 5.46
CA VAL A 283 -16.33 -11.19 5.81
C VAL A 283 -15.32 -11.26 4.66
N LEU A 284 -15.09 -12.45 4.12
CA LEU A 284 -14.18 -12.65 2.98
C LEU A 284 -14.63 -11.91 1.72
N LYS A 285 -15.95 -11.85 1.48
CA LYS A 285 -16.53 -11.11 0.37
C LYS A 285 -16.23 -9.61 0.49
N ILE A 286 -16.34 -9.02 1.68
CA ILE A 286 -15.96 -7.61 1.92
C ILE A 286 -14.51 -7.36 1.52
N ALA A 287 -13.60 -8.25 1.90
CA ALA A 287 -12.17 -8.14 1.60
C ALA A 287 -11.76 -8.67 0.20
N SER A 288 -12.73 -9.03 -0.64
CA SER A 288 -12.44 -9.46 -2.02
C SER A 288 -11.89 -8.29 -2.85
N ALA A 289 -11.01 -8.59 -3.81
CA ALA A 289 -10.40 -7.58 -4.66
C ALA A 289 -11.44 -6.65 -5.29
N ASN A 290 -12.49 -7.21 -5.91
CA ASN A 290 -13.53 -6.45 -6.58
C ASN A 290 -14.27 -5.48 -5.63
N ASN A 291 -14.57 -5.92 -4.40
CA ASN A 291 -15.26 -5.06 -3.44
C ASN A 291 -14.35 -3.96 -2.92
N MET A 292 -13.09 -4.27 -2.58
CA MET A 292 -12.11 -3.25 -2.22
C MET A 292 -11.94 -2.21 -3.34
N THR A 293 -11.82 -2.66 -4.58
CA THR A 293 -11.76 -1.80 -5.77
C THR A 293 -12.96 -0.88 -5.85
N THR A 294 -14.15 -1.46 -5.75
CA THR A 294 -15.40 -0.71 -5.86
C THR A 294 -15.52 0.34 -4.77
N THR A 295 -15.28 -0.02 -3.50
CA THR A 295 -15.36 0.90 -2.36
C THR A 295 -14.30 2.00 -2.44
N CYS A 296 -13.05 1.68 -2.80
CA CYS A 296 -12.00 2.67 -2.98
C CYS A 296 -12.30 3.62 -4.16
N HIS A 297 -12.77 3.12 -5.30
CA HIS A 297 -13.14 3.95 -6.45
C HIS A 297 -14.36 4.82 -6.16
N GLN A 298 -15.35 4.32 -5.43
CA GLN A 298 -16.47 5.14 -4.94
C GLN A 298 -15.96 6.26 -4.04
N GLY A 299 -15.07 5.95 -3.10
CA GLY A 299 -14.45 6.94 -2.23
C GLY A 299 -13.72 8.04 -2.97
N LEU A 300 -12.91 7.63 -3.94
CA LEU A 300 -12.19 8.51 -4.82
C LEU A 300 -13.15 9.48 -5.55
N ARG A 301 -14.24 8.96 -6.10
CA ARG A 301 -15.28 9.76 -6.75
C ARG A 301 -16.02 10.70 -5.79
N SER A 302 -16.39 10.24 -4.60
CA SER A 302 -17.11 11.07 -3.61
C SER A 302 -16.25 12.20 -3.04
N ILE A 303 -14.94 11.98 -2.87
CA ILE A 303 -13.97 13.04 -2.51
C ILE A 303 -13.92 14.11 -3.60
N LEU A 304 -14.01 13.70 -4.86
CA LEU A 304 -13.90 14.59 -6.03
C LEU A 304 -15.18 15.32 -6.39
N ALA A 305 -16.34 14.70 -6.14
CA ALA A 305 -17.64 15.30 -6.37
C ALA A 305 -18.04 16.33 -5.30
N ASP A 306 -17.17 16.62 -4.32
CA ASP A 306 -17.45 17.50 -3.18
C ASP A 306 -18.63 17.03 -2.28
N GLU A 307 -19.06 15.78 -2.45
CA GLU A 307 -20.13 15.16 -1.66
C GLU A 307 -19.63 14.62 -0.31
N LEU A 308 -18.31 14.49 -0.15
CA LEU A 308 -17.68 14.23 1.14
C LEU A 308 -17.43 15.55 1.89
N SER A 309 -18.51 16.19 2.38
CA SER A 309 -18.37 17.37 3.24
C SER A 309 -17.84 16.97 4.62
N MET A 310 -16.52 16.89 4.78
CA MET A 310 -15.90 16.93 6.10
C MET A 310 -15.79 18.39 6.51
N THR A 311 -16.75 18.89 7.27
CA THR A 311 -16.68 20.26 7.83
C THR A 311 -15.59 20.31 8.91
N VAL A 312 -14.48 21.00 8.61
CA VAL A 312 -13.40 21.29 9.56
C VAL A 312 -13.10 22.79 9.54
N GLY A 313 -13.60 23.53 10.54
CA GLY A 313 -13.13 24.89 10.87
C GLY A 313 -13.40 25.99 9.83
N LYS A 314 -12.85 27.19 10.07
CA LYS A 314 -13.14 28.41 9.28
C LYS A 314 -11.99 29.02 8.47
N GLU A 315 -10.73 28.63 8.65
CA GLU A 315 -9.63 28.94 7.72
C GLU A 315 -8.56 27.85 7.85
N HIS A 316 -8.42 26.96 6.86
CA HIS A 316 -7.40 25.90 6.82
C HIS A 316 -7.32 25.32 5.40
N ILE A 317 -6.10 25.08 4.88
CA ILE A 317 -5.93 24.04 3.86
C ILE A 317 -6.19 22.73 4.59
N THR A 318 -7.37 22.16 4.39
CA THR A 318 -7.76 20.92 5.03
C THR A 318 -7.11 19.74 4.31
N PRO A 319 -6.83 18.61 4.98
CA PRO A 319 -6.47 17.37 4.31
C PRO A 319 -7.41 17.06 3.14
N ALA A 320 -8.70 17.46 3.20
CA ALA A 320 -9.67 17.35 2.12
C ALA A 320 -9.27 18.05 0.81
N GLU A 321 -8.60 19.21 0.85
CA GLU A 321 -8.09 19.89 -0.37
C GLU A 321 -6.86 19.19 -0.94
N PHE A 322 -5.97 18.69 -0.07
CA PHE A 322 -4.86 17.84 -0.47
C PHE A 322 -5.37 16.52 -1.09
N TYR A 323 -6.35 15.89 -0.45
CA TYR A 323 -7.07 14.73 -0.97
C TYR A 323 -7.67 15.03 -2.34
N LYS A 324 -8.38 16.16 -2.53
CA LYS A 324 -8.93 16.54 -3.82
C LYS A 324 -7.86 16.62 -4.91
N ASN A 325 -6.73 17.29 -4.66
CA ASN A 325 -5.69 17.45 -5.67
C ASN A 325 -4.99 16.12 -5.99
N VAL A 326 -4.64 15.33 -4.96
CA VAL A 326 -3.97 14.03 -5.14
C VAL A 326 -4.90 13.00 -5.76
N PHE A 327 -6.18 13.03 -5.43
CA PHE A 327 -7.13 12.05 -5.92
C PHE A 327 -7.78 12.43 -7.24
N ALA A 328 -7.87 13.72 -7.60
CA ALA A 328 -8.45 14.17 -8.88
C ALA A 328 -7.61 13.67 -10.03
N GLU A 329 -6.31 13.92 -9.93
CA GLU A 329 -5.33 13.51 -10.92
C GLU A 329 -5.11 11.99 -10.87
N ALA A 330 -5.25 11.35 -9.70
CA ALA A 330 -5.27 9.89 -9.60
C ALA A 330 -6.53 9.25 -10.22
N LEU A 331 -7.68 9.92 -10.22
CA LEU A 331 -8.92 9.44 -10.84
C LEU A 331 -8.84 9.52 -12.37
N GLU A 332 -8.32 10.62 -12.92
CA GLU A 332 -8.06 10.73 -14.37
C GLU A 332 -7.10 9.63 -14.86
N ILE A 333 -6.09 9.29 -14.04
CA ILE A 333 -5.18 8.17 -14.30
C ILE A 333 -5.85 6.81 -14.03
N ALA A 334 -6.77 6.74 -13.07
CA ALA A 334 -7.48 5.51 -12.71
C ALA A 334 -8.55 5.12 -13.75
N GLU A 335 -9.13 6.09 -14.46
CA GLU A 335 -9.95 5.85 -15.64
C GLU A 335 -9.15 5.17 -16.77
N GLY A 336 -7.82 5.21 -16.71
CA GLY A 336 -6.91 4.42 -17.54
C GLY A 336 -6.16 3.27 -16.82
N SER A 337 -6.29 3.10 -15.49
CA SER A 337 -5.56 2.06 -14.74
C SER A 337 -6.19 1.69 -13.38
N ASP A 338 -6.27 0.41 -13.05
CA ASP A 338 -6.89 -0.07 -11.80
C ASP A 338 -6.10 0.40 -10.55
N PHE A 339 -6.64 1.37 -9.79
CA PHE A 339 -6.02 1.92 -8.55
C PHE A 339 -5.80 0.83 -7.48
N THR A 340 -6.64 -0.21 -7.52
CA THR A 340 -6.65 -1.39 -6.65
C THR A 340 -6.30 -2.65 -7.43
N ARG A 341 -5.14 -2.63 -8.08
CA ARG A 341 -4.63 -3.78 -8.86
C ARG A 341 -4.74 -5.09 -8.09
N LYS A 342 -5.06 -6.18 -8.81
CA LYS A 342 -5.21 -7.54 -8.27
C LYS A 342 -4.15 -7.85 -7.19
N PRO A 343 -4.54 -8.24 -5.97
CA PRO A 343 -3.60 -8.60 -4.89
C PRO A 343 -3.03 -9.99 -5.16
N ILE A 344 -1.92 -10.04 -5.91
CA ILE A 344 -1.24 -11.28 -6.33
C ILE A 344 0.16 -11.38 -5.71
N CYS A 345 0.59 -12.60 -5.39
CA CYS A 345 1.99 -12.92 -5.10
C CYS A 345 2.72 -13.25 -6.42
N GLY A 346 4.02 -12.96 -6.50
CA GLY A 346 4.86 -13.26 -7.66
C GLY A 346 4.86 -12.20 -8.77
N ARG A 347 4.33 -10.99 -8.52
CA ARG A 347 4.36 -9.88 -9.49
C ARG A 347 5.78 -9.37 -9.73
N TRP A 348 6.70 -9.60 -8.79
CA TRP A 348 8.11 -9.29 -8.99
C TRP A 348 8.68 -9.83 -10.31
N LYS A 349 8.14 -10.94 -10.85
CA LYS A 349 8.52 -11.54 -12.14
C LYS A 349 8.36 -10.60 -13.34
N GLU A 350 7.50 -9.59 -13.24
CA GLU A 350 7.26 -8.61 -14.31
C GLU A 350 8.36 -7.55 -14.41
N PHE A 351 9.13 -7.34 -13.34
CA PHE A 351 10.05 -6.19 -13.22
C PHE A 351 11.50 -6.58 -12.90
N PHE A 352 11.71 -7.64 -12.12
CA PHE A 352 13.03 -8.03 -11.65
C PHE A 352 13.84 -8.72 -12.74
N LYS A 353 15.07 -8.24 -12.94
CA LYS A 353 16.12 -8.88 -13.73
C LYS A 353 17.04 -9.68 -12.79
N PRO A 354 17.85 -10.64 -13.28
CA PRO A 354 18.73 -11.44 -12.42
C PRO A 354 19.65 -10.62 -11.51
N GLU A 355 20.16 -9.49 -11.98
CA GLU A 355 20.98 -8.55 -11.21
C GLU A 355 20.20 -7.89 -10.05
N HIS A 356 18.93 -7.55 -10.24
CA HIS A 356 18.07 -7.05 -9.16
C HIS A 356 17.84 -8.12 -8.11
N VAL A 357 17.64 -9.37 -8.55
CA VAL A 357 17.47 -10.50 -7.64
C VAL A 357 18.71 -10.67 -6.76
N GLN A 358 19.90 -10.64 -7.35
CA GLN A 358 21.15 -10.76 -6.61
C GLN A 358 21.32 -9.63 -5.60
N ARG A 359 21.18 -8.37 -6.04
CA ARG A 359 21.31 -7.19 -5.17
C ARG A 359 20.28 -7.18 -4.03
N MET A 360 19.06 -7.60 -4.31
CA MET A 360 18.01 -7.74 -3.29
C MET A 360 18.40 -8.78 -2.24
N TYR A 361 18.97 -9.93 -2.62
CA TYR A 361 19.45 -10.91 -1.66
C TYR A 361 20.65 -10.42 -0.85
N GLU A 362 21.63 -9.75 -1.47
CA GLU A 362 22.75 -9.14 -0.76
C GLU A 362 22.26 -8.12 0.30
N TRP A 363 21.27 -7.32 -0.06
CA TRP A 363 20.61 -6.38 0.86
C TRP A 363 19.80 -7.08 1.96
N ILE A 364 19.04 -8.14 1.64
CA ILE A 364 18.32 -8.96 2.62
C ILE A 364 19.30 -9.55 3.64
N ASP A 365 20.37 -10.18 3.18
CA ASP A 365 21.38 -10.80 4.04
C ASP A 365 22.04 -9.77 4.96
N GLN A 366 22.36 -8.59 4.43
CA GLN A 366 22.91 -7.49 5.21
C GLN A 366 21.91 -6.96 6.25
N LYS A 367 20.69 -6.64 5.85
CA LYS A 367 19.68 -5.99 6.71
C LYS A 367 19.07 -6.91 7.75
N THR A 368 18.99 -8.20 7.46
CA THR A 368 18.42 -9.20 8.37
C THR A 368 19.47 -9.98 9.14
N ALA A 369 20.74 -9.56 9.06
CA ALA A 369 21.84 -10.19 9.79
C ALA A 369 21.52 -10.30 11.29
N GLY A 370 21.48 -11.53 11.81
CA GLY A 370 21.16 -11.82 13.21
C GLY A 370 19.67 -11.97 13.53
N SER A 371 18.79 -11.91 12.52
CA SER A 371 17.35 -12.13 12.64
C SER A 371 16.89 -13.29 11.76
N ASP A 372 15.84 -14.00 12.19
CA ASP A 372 15.17 -15.03 11.39
C ASP A 372 14.00 -14.47 10.57
N VAL A 373 13.81 -13.14 10.53
CA VAL A 373 12.67 -12.48 9.89
C VAL A 373 12.46 -12.90 8.44
N PHE A 374 13.52 -13.16 7.67
CA PHE A 374 13.35 -13.53 6.26
C PHE A 374 12.76 -14.95 6.09
N SER A 375 12.90 -15.81 7.10
CA SER A 375 12.35 -17.16 7.09
C SER A 375 10.82 -17.20 7.09
N ILE A 376 10.13 -16.10 7.46
CA ILE A 376 8.67 -16.04 7.42
C ILE A 376 8.10 -16.20 6.00
N TRP A 377 8.94 -16.03 4.97
CA TRP A 377 8.59 -16.26 3.57
C TRP A 377 9.16 -17.56 2.98
N SER A 378 9.64 -18.50 3.81
CA SER A 378 10.25 -19.76 3.33
C SER A 378 9.33 -20.60 2.45
N ASN A 379 8.02 -20.48 2.64
CA ASN A 379 7.00 -21.19 1.87
C ASN A 379 6.47 -20.39 0.67
N SER A 380 7.00 -19.18 0.45
CA SER A 380 6.60 -18.30 -0.65
C SER A 380 7.40 -18.60 -1.91
N GLU A 381 6.82 -18.33 -3.08
CA GLU A 381 7.54 -18.41 -4.34
C GLU A 381 8.46 -17.18 -4.51
N LEU A 382 9.72 -17.33 -4.06
CA LEU A 382 10.76 -16.31 -4.17
C LEU A 382 11.67 -16.57 -5.38
N PRO A 383 12.26 -15.51 -5.99
CA PRO A 383 13.25 -15.71 -7.05
C PRO A 383 14.45 -16.50 -6.52
N ARG A 384 15.04 -17.34 -7.34
CA ARG A 384 16.31 -17.99 -6.98
C ARG A 384 17.45 -17.06 -7.35
N PRO A 385 18.46 -16.86 -6.47
CA PRO A 385 19.72 -16.27 -6.89
C PRO A 385 20.25 -17.09 -8.07
N ASN A 386 20.79 -16.45 -9.10
CA ASN A 386 21.46 -17.19 -10.15
C ASN A 386 22.49 -18.12 -9.50
N SER A 387 22.36 -19.43 -9.71
CA SER A 387 23.38 -20.40 -9.33
C SER A 387 24.54 -20.26 -10.31
N GLY A 388 25.17 -19.09 -10.33
CA GLY A 388 26.41 -18.84 -11.05
C GLY A 388 27.52 -19.59 -10.33
N LYS A 389 27.62 -20.90 -10.57
CA LYS A 389 28.96 -21.49 -10.61
C LYS A 389 29.62 -20.92 -11.86
N PRO A 390 30.81 -20.29 -11.74
CA PRO A 390 31.59 -19.93 -12.91
C PRO A 390 31.91 -21.14 -13.78
#